data_AF-A0A329RNA5-F1
#
_entry.id   AF-A0A329RNA5-F1
#
_cell.length_a   1.000
_cell.length_b   1.000
_cell.length_c   1.000
_cell.angle_alpha   90.00
_cell.angle_beta   90.00
_cell.angle_gamma   90.00
#
_symmetry.space_group_name_H-M   'P 1'
#
loop_
_entity.id
_entity.type
_entity.pdbx_description
1 polymer ?
#
loop_
_entity_poly.entity_id
_entity_poly.type
_entity_poly.pdbx_seq_one_letter_code
_entity_poly.pdbx_strand_id
1 'polypeptide(L)'
;MSDNLLAASPPKPTFTLRQICSFYFKPCLDNEGKPTDYYACKTCGKCRKHTPKTGHTNLVSHVRSKHPNYESDMRDASIAASGTLLPWVSQKASNRFAWVRWVVTGNLLLSFCESKETRQNTKLNPISVTTLTSLMEALTKAVETTIGEEMSDDFGLIMDG
;
A
#
# COMPACT_ATOMS: atom_id res chain seq x y z
N MET A 1 38.69 -1.95 -14.59
CA MET A 1 37.31 -1.49 -14.85
C MET A 1 36.43 -2.67 -14.47
N SER A 2 35.78 -2.60 -13.31
CA SER A 2 34.95 -3.70 -12.81
C SER A 2 33.52 -3.20 -12.77
N ASP A 3 32.71 -3.76 -13.66
CA ASP A 3 31.29 -3.47 -13.81
C ASP A 3 30.53 -3.85 -12.53
N ASN A 4 30.01 -2.85 -11.83
CA ASN A 4 29.03 -3.03 -10.78
C ASN A 4 27.67 -3.30 -11.45
N LEU A 5 27.32 -4.57 -11.59
CA LEU A 5 25.96 -4.99 -11.89
C LEU A 5 25.06 -4.60 -10.71
N LEU A 6 24.41 -3.45 -10.83
CA LEU A 6 23.27 -3.07 -9.99
C LEU A 6 22.14 -4.06 -10.29
N ALA A 7 22.11 -5.17 -9.56
CA ALA A 7 20.97 -6.07 -9.56
C ALA A 7 19.71 -5.25 -9.20
N ALA A 8 18.72 -5.24 -10.10
CA ALA A 8 17.43 -4.64 -9.83
C ALA A 8 16.90 -5.22 -8.51
N SER A 9 16.56 -4.34 -7.57
CA SER A 9 16.00 -4.78 -6.28
C SER A 9 14.76 -5.64 -6.57
N PRO A 10 14.59 -6.79 -5.90
CA PRO A 10 13.42 -7.65 -6.11
C PRO A 10 12.14 -6.81 -5.92
N PRO A 11 11.12 -7.03 -6.77
CA PRO A 11 9.87 -6.29 -6.66
C PRO A 11 9.34 -6.42 -5.24
N LYS A 12 9.16 -5.28 -4.58
CA LYS A 12 8.62 -5.27 -3.22
C LYS A 12 7.21 -5.86 -3.28
N PRO A 13 6.88 -6.85 -2.44
CA PRO A 13 5.56 -7.45 -2.45
C PRO A 13 4.49 -6.40 -2.14
N THR A 14 3.42 -6.37 -2.94
CA THR A 14 2.30 -5.42 -2.83
C THR A 14 1.63 -5.50 -1.45
N PHE A 15 1.53 -6.70 -0.90
CA PHE A 15 0.96 -6.97 0.43
C PHE A 15 1.95 -7.71 1.31
N THR A 16 1.96 -7.39 2.60
CA THR A 16 2.72 -8.14 3.60
C THR A 16 2.10 -9.51 3.83
N LEU A 17 2.89 -10.49 4.28
CA LEU A 17 2.40 -11.84 4.58
C LEU A 17 1.26 -11.82 5.61
N ARG A 18 1.32 -10.89 6.58
CA ARG A 18 0.27 -10.71 7.57
C ARG A 18 -1.04 -10.24 6.94
N GLN A 19 -1.00 -9.25 6.05
CA GLN A 19 -2.19 -8.74 5.36
C GLN A 19 -2.88 -9.83 4.53
N ILE A 20 -2.08 -10.59 3.77
CA ILE A 20 -2.58 -11.73 2.98
C ILE A 20 -3.28 -12.74 3.91
N CYS A 21 -2.66 -13.08 5.04
CA CYS A 21 -3.25 -14.04 5.97
C CYS A 21 -4.54 -13.51 6.62
N SER A 22 -4.56 -12.27 7.09
CA SER A 22 -5.76 -11.65 7.66
C SER A 22 -6.92 -11.58 6.65
N PHE A 23 -6.62 -11.38 5.37
CA PHE A 23 -7.63 -11.34 4.32
C PHE A 23 -8.15 -12.73 3.94
N TYR A 24 -7.28 -13.73 3.79
CA TYR A 24 -7.69 -15.05 3.28
C TYR A 24 -8.07 -16.05 4.36
N PHE A 25 -7.69 -15.85 5.62
CA PHE A 25 -7.89 -16.86 6.66
C PHE A 25 -8.73 -16.37 7.83
N LYS A 26 -9.43 -17.32 8.45
CA LYS A 26 -10.10 -17.17 9.74
C LYS A 26 -9.60 -18.27 10.69
N PRO A 27 -9.44 -18.00 12.00
CA PRO A 27 -9.10 -19.04 12.95
C PRO A 27 -10.22 -20.07 13.01
N CYS A 28 -9.87 -21.36 13.01
CA CYS A 28 -10.79 -22.43 13.31
C CYS A 28 -11.05 -22.45 14.81
N LEU A 29 -12.32 -22.55 15.20
CA LEU A 29 -12.71 -22.63 16.60
C LEU A 29 -12.87 -24.09 17.01
N ASP A 30 -12.54 -24.42 18.25
CA ASP A 30 -12.90 -25.71 18.87
C ASP A 30 -14.39 -25.76 19.26
N ASN A 31 -14.82 -26.87 19.86
CA ASN A 31 -16.22 -27.08 20.27
C ASN A 31 -16.68 -26.06 21.33
N GLU A 32 -15.72 -25.44 22.04
CA GLU A 32 -15.92 -24.43 23.07
C GLU A 32 -15.82 -23.00 22.51
N GLY A 33 -15.62 -22.84 21.20
CA GLY A 33 -15.53 -21.54 20.52
C GLY A 33 -14.17 -20.84 20.67
N LYS A 34 -13.12 -21.53 21.14
CA LYS A 34 -11.78 -20.96 21.31
C LYS A 34 -10.93 -21.14 20.04
N PRO A 35 -10.05 -20.17 19.72
CA PRO A 35 -9.16 -20.27 18.56
C PRO A 35 -8.20 -21.46 18.70
N THR A 36 -8.17 -22.32 17.69
CA THR A 36 -7.19 -23.40 17.54
C THR A 36 -5.93 -22.93 16.80
N ASP A 37 -4.93 -23.80 16.69
CA ASP A 37 -3.75 -23.60 15.83
C ASP A 37 -4.07 -23.73 14.32
N TYR A 38 -5.32 -23.95 13.94
CA TYR A 38 -5.73 -24.11 12.56
C TYR A 38 -6.44 -22.87 12.03
N TYR A 39 -6.17 -22.57 10.77
CA TYR A 39 -6.75 -21.45 10.04
C TYR A 39 -7.42 -22.00 8.78
N ALA A 40 -8.69 -21.67 8.58
CA ALA A 40 -9.42 -22.03 7.38
C ALA A 40 -9.32 -20.91 6.35
N CYS A 41 -8.99 -21.26 5.11
CA CYS A 41 -9.11 -20.33 4.00
C CYS A 41 -10.59 -19.98 3.79
N LYS A 42 -10.93 -18.69 3.75
CA LYS A 42 -12.29 -18.18 3.57
C LYS A 42 -12.84 -18.51 2.17
N THR A 43 -11.97 -18.60 1.18
CA THR A 43 -12.36 -18.81 -0.23
C THR A 43 -12.55 -20.28 -0.58
N CYS A 44 -11.66 -21.17 -0.11
CA CYS A 44 -11.72 -22.60 -0.47
C CYS A 44 -11.98 -23.54 0.72
N GLY A 45 -12.15 -23.02 1.94
CA GLY A 45 -12.46 -23.81 3.13
C GLY A 45 -11.31 -24.64 3.68
N LYS A 46 -10.16 -24.72 3.00
CA LYS A 46 -9.06 -25.61 3.39
C LYS A 46 -8.39 -25.16 4.69
N CYS A 47 -8.38 -26.04 5.69
CA CYS A 47 -7.68 -25.81 6.95
C CYS A 47 -6.17 -25.99 6.80
N ARG A 48 -5.41 -25.06 7.40
CA ARG A 48 -3.95 -25.08 7.46
C ARG A 48 -3.51 -24.80 8.89
N LYS A 49 -2.55 -25.59 9.37
CA LYS A 49 -1.94 -25.37 10.69
C LYS A 49 -1.05 -24.14 10.64
N HIS A 50 -1.30 -23.16 11.50
CA HIS A 50 -0.38 -22.07 11.76
C HIS A 50 0.63 -22.52 12.81
N THR A 51 1.91 -22.60 12.43
CA THR A 51 2.98 -22.99 13.35
C THR A 51 3.67 -21.72 13.83
N PRO A 52 3.68 -21.41 15.15
CA PRO A 52 4.25 -20.16 15.66
C PRO A 52 5.70 -19.93 15.25
N LYS A 53 6.49 -21.01 15.05
CA LYS A 53 7.91 -20.95 14.67
C LYS A 53 8.19 -20.60 13.21
N THR A 54 7.27 -20.82 12.26
CA THR A 54 7.51 -20.60 10.82
C THR A 54 6.85 -19.33 10.27
N GLY A 55 6.06 -18.64 11.10
CA GLY A 55 5.27 -17.48 10.68
C GLY A 55 4.22 -17.78 9.61
N HIS A 56 3.80 -16.73 8.91
CA HIS A 56 2.70 -16.75 7.93
C HIS A 56 3.05 -17.42 6.58
N THR A 57 4.29 -17.87 6.39
CA THR A 57 4.82 -18.33 5.09
C THR A 57 4.03 -19.51 4.51
N ASN A 58 3.64 -20.48 5.35
CA ASN A 58 2.87 -21.65 4.92
C ASN A 58 1.45 -21.29 4.44
N LEU A 59 0.83 -20.31 5.10
CA LEU A 59 -0.49 -19.81 4.74
C LEU A 59 -0.43 -19.03 3.42
N VAL A 60 0.58 -18.17 3.25
CA VAL A 60 0.76 -17.41 2.01
C VAL A 60 1.15 -18.29 0.83
N SER A 61 1.94 -19.36 1.05
CA SER A 61 2.22 -20.35 0.01
C SER A 61 0.93 -21.01 -0.53
N HIS A 62 -0.03 -21.30 0.36
CA HIS A 62 -1.34 -21.76 -0.06
C HIS A 62 -2.08 -20.72 -0.91
N VAL A 63 -2.09 -19.45 -0.48
CA VAL A 63 -2.77 -18.38 -1.23
C VAL A 63 -2.16 -18.21 -2.62
N ARG A 64 -0.84 -18.10 -2.72
CA ARG A 64 -0.16 -17.94 -4.03
C ARG A 64 -0.42 -19.11 -4.99
N SER A 65 -0.54 -20.33 -4.47
CA SER A 65 -0.75 -21.52 -5.31
C SER A 65 -2.21 -21.80 -5.67
N LYS A 66 -3.17 -21.39 -4.84
CA LYS A 66 -4.60 -21.70 -5.04
C LYS A 66 -5.46 -20.49 -5.38
N HIS A 67 -4.94 -19.28 -5.17
CA HIS A 67 -5.57 -18.00 -5.47
C HIS A 67 -4.56 -17.13 -6.22
N PRO A 68 -4.23 -17.45 -7.49
CA PRO A 68 -3.19 -16.73 -8.23
C PRO A 68 -3.50 -15.24 -8.41
N ASN A 69 -4.79 -14.87 -8.44
CA ASN A 69 -5.25 -13.49 -8.58
C ASN A 69 -5.41 -12.75 -7.23
N TYR A 70 -4.84 -13.27 -6.15
CA TYR A 70 -5.12 -12.79 -4.80
C TYR A 70 -4.89 -11.28 -4.59
N GLU A 71 -3.93 -10.71 -5.32
CA GLU A 71 -3.64 -9.27 -5.20
C GLU A 71 -4.76 -8.40 -5.77
N SER A 72 -5.38 -8.82 -6.88
CA SER A 72 -6.54 -8.13 -7.45
C SER A 72 -7.73 -8.29 -6.51
N ASP A 73 -8.04 -9.53 -6.11
CA ASP A 73 -9.16 -9.82 -5.22
C ASP A 73 -9.10 -8.99 -3.93
N MET A 74 -7.90 -8.84 -3.34
CA MET A 74 -7.69 -8.01 -2.15
C MET A 74 -7.93 -6.53 -2.41
N ARG A 75 -7.46 -5.99 -3.55
CA ARG A 75 -7.69 -4.59 -3.93
C ARG A 75 -9.17 -4.34 -4.19
N ASP A 76 -9.79 -5.19 -5.00
CA ASP A 76 -11.18 -5.07 -5.43
C ASP A 76 -12.13 -5.18 -4.24
N ALA A 77 -11.89 -6.13 -3.32
CA ALA A 77 -12.68 -6.25 -2.11
C ALA A 77 -12.58 -5.01 -1.21
N SER A 78 -11.41 -4.37 -1.12
CA SER A 78 -11.26 -3.13 -0.32
C SER A 78 -11.84 -1.91 -0.98
N ILE A 79 -11.74 -1.81 -2.31
CA ILE A 79 -12.41 -0.76 -3.08
C ILE A 79 -13.93 -0.94 -2.94
N ALA A 80 -14.46 -2.15 -3.06
CA ALA A 80 -15.88 -2.43 -2.89
C ALA A 80 -16.38 -2.13 -1.46
N ALA A 81 -15.58 -2.45 -0.43
CA ALA A 81 -15.97 -2.28 0.97
C ALA A 81 -15.82 -0.84 1.50
N SER A 82 -14.85 -0.08 1.01
CA SER A 82 -14.48 1.22 1.60
C SER A 82 -14.09 2.29 0.59
N GLY A 83 -14.07 1.98 -0.71
CA GLY A 83 -13.62 2.89 -1.76
C GLY A 83 -12.13 3.24 -1.68
N THR A 84 -11.34 2.53 -0.86
CA THR A 84 -9.96 2.91 -0.58
C THR A 84 -9.05 1.72 -0.27
N LEU A 85 -7.78 1.84 -0.67
CA LEU A 85 -6.72 0.87 -0.35
C LEU A 85 -5.98 1.22 0.95
N LEU A 86 -6.35 2.31 1.64
CA LEU A 86 -5.70 2.75 2.88
C LEU A 86 -5.50 1.66 3.95
N PRO A 87 -6.41 0.68 4.15
CA PRO A 87 -6.20 -0.42 5.11
C PRO A 87 -4.95 -1.26 4.84
N TRP A 88 -4.45 -1.26 3.59
CA TRP A 88 -3.27 -2.02 3.18
C TRP A 88 -1.99 -1.21 3.16
N VAL A 89 -2.10 0.12 3.27
CA VAL A 89 -0.96 1.02 3.18
C VAL A 89 -0.33 1.19 4.56
N SER A 90 0.99 1.19 4.62
CA SER A 90 1.69 1.45 5.90
C SER A 90 1.30 2.82 6.46
N GLN A 91 1.21 2.95 7.78
CA GLN A 91 0.90 4.22 8.44
C GLN A 91 1.84 5.35 7.98
N LYS A 92 3.12 5.02 7.73
CA LYS A 92 4.11 5.97 7.21
C LYS A 92 3.74 6.49 5.81
N ALA A 93 3.30 5.62 4.91
CA ALA A 93 2.88 6.00 3.57
C ALA A 93 1.55 6.78 3.61
N SER A 94 0.58 6.35 4.42
CA SER A 94 -0.68 7.07 4.62
C SER A 94 -0.44 8.48 5.18
N ASN A 95 0.47 8.63 6.15
CA ASN A 95 0.85 9.93 6.70
C ASN A 95 1.46 10.86 5.65
N ARG A 96 2.36 10.33 4.81
CA ARG A 96 3.00 11.08 3.72
C ARG A 96 1.99 11.54 2.69
N PHE A 97 1.11 10.63 2.26
CA PHE A 97 0.05 10.97 1.31
C PHE A 97 -0.91 12.02 1.87
N ALA A 98 -1.29 11.91 3.15
CA ALA A 98 -2.14 12.91 3.80
C ALA A 98 -1.53 14.32 3.79
N TRP A 99 -0.21 14.44 4.03
CA TRP A 99 0.49 15.73 3.93
C TRP A 99 0.48 16.29 2.52
N VAL A 100 0.83 15.48 1.51
CA VAL A 100 0.82 15.90 0.09
C VAL A 100 -0.57 16.36 -0.31
N ARG A 101 -1.60 15.54 -0.04
CA ARG A 101 -2.99 15.86 -0.35
C ARG A 101 -3.41 17.17 0.30
N TRP A 102 -3.10 17.38 1.58
CA TRP A 102 -3.51 18.60 2.28
C TRP A 102 -2.88 19.84 1.67
N VAL A 103 -1.57 19.81 1.42
CA VAL A 103 -0.85 20.98 0.85
C VAL A 103 -1.32 21.28 -0.57
N VAL A 104 -1.47 20.26 -1.41
CA VAL A 104 -1.90 20.41 -2.80
C VAL A 104 -3.36 20.87 -2.89
N THR A 105 -4.29 20.15 -2.24
CA THR A 105 -5.73 20.49 -2.30
C THR A 105 -6.04 21.80 -1.60
N GLY A 106 -5.27 22.16 -0.57
CA GLY A 106 -5.42 23.42 0.14
C GLY A 106 -4.66 24.59 -0.50
N ASN A 107 -3.90 24.36 -1.58
CA ASN A 107 -3.00 25.34 -2.19
C ASN A 107 -2.13 26.08 -1.16
N LEU A 108 -1.53 25.34 -0.24
CA LEU A 108 -0.77 25.88 0.88
C LEU A 108 0.72 25.99 0.53
N LEU A 109 1.42 26.91 1.21
CA LEU A 109 2.88 26.99 1.14
C LEU A 109 3.51 25.68 1.62
N LEU A 110 4.62 25.25 0.99
CA LEU A 110 5.32 24.02 1.42
C LEU A 110 5.81 24.09 2.87
N SER A 111 6.19 25.28 3.34
CA SER A 111 6.61 25.54 4.73
C SER A 111 5.50 25.25 5.76
N PHE A 112 4.24 25.13 5.33
CA PHE A 112 3.10 24.82 6.19
C PHE A 112 3.30 23.54 7.01
N CYS A 113 3.97 22.51 6.46
CA CYS A 113 4.19 21.25 7.20
C CYS A 113 5.18 21.37 8.37
N GLU A 114 5.99 22.43 8.38
CA GLU A 114 6.97 22.71 9.44
C GLU A 114 6.50 23.78 10.45
N SER A 115 5.40 24.48 10.16
CA SER A 115 4.80 25.45 11.09
C SER A 115 4.52 24.82 12.45
N LYS A 116 4.86 25.57 13.50
CA LYS A 116 4.61 25.16 14.89
C LYS A 116 3.11 25.03 15.15
N GLU A 117 2.33 25.98 14.66
CA GLU A 117 0.87 26.03 14.78
C GLU A 117 0.25 24.81 14.07
N THR A 118 0.68 24.50 12.85
CA THR A 118 0.19 23.32 12.12
C THR A 118 0.51 22.05 12.89
N ARG A 119 1.75 21.91 13.41
CA ARG A 119 2.17 20.74 14.19
C ARG A 119 1.38 20.58 15.49
N GLN A 120 0.94 21.66 16.11
CA GLN A 120 0.09 21.63 17.30
C GLN A 120 -1.36 21.24 17.01
N ASN A 121 -1.85 21.53 15.80
CA ASN A 121 -3.25 21.32 15.42
C ASN A 121 -3.49 20.05 14.58
N THR A 122 -2.44 19.37 14.13
CA THR A 122 -2.54 18.15 13.31
C THR A 122 -2.27 16.88 14.12
N LYS A 123 -2.89 15.77 13.69
CA LYS A 123 -2.56 14.41 14.15
C LYS A 123 -1.54 13.70 13.25
N LEU A 124 -1.11 14.35 12.17
CA LEU A 124 -0.11 13.79 11.26
C LEU A 124 1.26 13.83 11.91
N ASN A 125 2.03 12.75 11.75
CA ASN A 125 3.43 12.73 12.15
C ASN A 125 4.19 13.82 11.37
N PRO A 126 5.00 14.66 12.04
CA PRO A 126 5.72 15.74 11.40
C PRO A 126 6.59 15.27 10.23
N ILE A 127 6.65 16.08 9.18
CA ILE A 127 7.58 15.91 8.07
C ILE A 127 8.35 17.22 7.85
N SER A 128 9.46 17.13 7.12
CA SER A 128 10.18 18.31 6.65
C SER A 128 9.67 18.77 5.29
N VAL A 129 9.91 20.05 4.97
CA VAL A 129 9.68 20.61 3.62
C VAL A 129 10.45 19.79 2.59
N THR A 130 11.71 19.46 2.86
CA THR A 130 12.54 18.64 1.96
C THR A 130 11.92 17.27 1.67
N THR A 131 11.32 16.63 2.69
CA THR A 131 10.62 15.36 2.51
C THR A 131 9.36 15.54 1.70
N LEU A 132 8.57 16.59 1.99
CA LEU A 132 7.33 16.89 1.27
C LEU A 132 7.61 17.15 -0.22
N THR A 133 8.59 17.99 -0.53
CA THR A 133 8.98 18.31 -1.91
C THR A 133 9.40 17.06 -2.67
N SER A 134 10.26 16.23 -2.09
CA SER A 134 10.69 14.98 -2.73
C SER A 134 9.51 14.02 -3.00
N LEU A 135 8.52 13.97 -2.10
CA LEU A 135 7.31 13.17 -2.31
C LEU A 135 6.43 13.74 -3.42
N MET A 136 6.29 15.06 -3.48
CA MET A 136 5.53 15.74 -4.54
C MET A 136 6.18 15.52 -5.89
N GLU A 137 7.50 15.67 -6.02
CA GLU A 137 8.23 15.38 -7.26
C GLU A 137 8.06 13.93 -7.71
N ALA A 138 8.16 12.97 -6.78
CA ALA A 138 7.96 11.56 -7.08
C ALA A 138 6.51 11.27 -7.53
N LEU A 139 5.53 11.93 -6.89
CA LEU A 139 4.13 11.81 -7.27
C LEU A 139 3.88 12.41 -8.65
N THR A 140 4.39 13.60 -8.93
CA THR A 140 4.27 14.27 -10.24
C THR A 140 4.82 13.37 -11.34
N LYS A 141 6.03 12.82 -11.17
CA LYS A 141 6.62 11.89 -12.15
C LYS A 141 5.75 10.66 -12.39
N ALA A 142 5.21 10.06 -11.32
CA ALA A 142 4.34 8.89 -11.45
C ALA A 142 3.02 9.22 -12.19
N VAL A 143 2.45 10.39 -11.92
CA VAL A 143 1.25 10.89 -12.59
C VAL A 143 1.54 11.20 -14.06
N GLU A 144 2.64 11.89 -14.36
CA GLU A 144 3.09 12.15 -15.74
C GLU A 144 3.29 10.86 -16.53
N THR A 145 3.91 9.83 -15.93
CA THR A 145 4.05 8.51 -16.57
C THR A 145 2.69 7.89 -16.86
N THR A 146 1.76 7.91 -15.90
CA THR A 146 0.42 7.33 -16.07
C THR A 146 -0.37 8.05 -17.16
N ILE A 147 -0.36 9.39 -17.15
CA ILE A 147 -1.00 10.20 -18.18
C ILE A 147 -0.34 9.97 -19.53
N GLY A 148 0.98 9.83 -19.59
CA GLY A 148 1.72 9.51 -20.81
C GLY A 148 1.35 8.15 -21.40
N GLU A 149 1.07 7.14 -20.57
CA GLU A 149 0.58 5.83 -21.02
C GLU A 149 -0.87 5.88 -21.56
N GLU A 150 -1.68 6.85 -21.11
CA GLU A 150 -3.07 7.04 -21.54
C GLU A 150 -3.22 8.02 -22.71
N MET A 151 -2.25 8.92 -22.92
CA MET A 151 -2.30 9.93 -23.99
C MET A 151 -2.15 9.30 -25.39
N SER A 152 -2.85 9.91 -26.35
CA SER A 152 -2.68 9.59 -27.78
C SER A 152 -1.39 10.18 -28.34
N ASP A 153 -0.84 9.54 -29.37
CA ASP A 153 0.27 10.08 -30.16
C ASP A 153 -0.10 11.41 -30.86
N ASP A 154 -1.40 11.65 -31.09
CA ASP A 154 -1.93 12.89 -31.66
C ASP A 154 -2.40 13.85 -30.55
N PHE A 155 -1.56 14.82 -30.19
CA PHE A 155 -1.91 15.87 -29.22
C PHE A 155 -1.44 17.27 -29.68
N GLY A 156 -2.15 18.29 -29.20
CA GLY A 156 -1.82 19.70 -29.45
C GLY A 156 -1.30 20.39 -28.19
N LEU A 157 -0.24 21.20 -28.33
CA LEU A 157 0.26 22.04 -27.25
C LEU A 157 -0.30 23.46 -27.41
N ILE A 158 -0.91 23.99 -26.35
CA ILE A 158 -1.31 25.40 -26.27
C ILE A 158 -0.36 26.09 -25.29
N MET A 159 0.35 27.10 -25.77
CA MET A 159 1.27 27.90 -24.98
C MET A 159 0.56 29.19 -24.58
N ASP A 160 0.45 29.46 -23.28
CA ASP A 160 0.04 30.77 -22.75
C ASP A 160 1.30 31.61 -22.46
N GLY A 161 1.25 32.89 -22.82
CA GLY A 161 2.41 33.80 -22.88
C GLY A 161 2.74 34.49 -21.58
#